data_AF-A0A924ZG59-F1
#
_entry.id   AF-A0A924ZG59-F1
#
_cell.length_a   1.000
_cell.length_b   1.000
_cell.length_c   1.000
_cell.angle_alpha   90.00
_cell.angle_beta   90.00
_cell.angle_gamma   90.00
#
_symmetry.space_group_name_H-M   'P 1'
#
loop_
_entity.id
_entity.type
_entity.pdbx_description
1 polymer ?
#
loop_
_entity_poly.entity_id
_entity_poly.type
_entity_poly.pdbx_seq_one_letter_code
_entity_poly.pdbx_strand_id
1 'polypeptide(L)'
;MTVPEALSMQEVHARETARPAQPDTAGVSYFASQVVSMLADRSSRTFSELREPLVKGLIAASLSGSKDAFSGLLSEVRRSRVTLAAMADLYIPEAARRMGEAWEDDEMPWMDVSIGVARLQSLLREIGTAWSADQAGDTGHGTVLLIVPDREQHTLGPMVAMSQMRRYGVSVCLRFAPSFAELRNLTGNRRFDGTLISVSTKDKLEGVGKTVQFLKGIMTKPCPIIVGGAVLLKGVDAVALTGADFSSNDISQALELIGLKFDASCVLRRA
;
A
#
# COMPACT_ATOMS: atom_id res chain seq x y z
N MET A 1 43.64 84.09 -11.20
CA MET A 1 44.97 84.01 -11.87
C MET A 1 45.35 82.52 -11.92
N THR A 2 46.05 82.09 -12.97
CA THR A 2 46.63 80.73 -13.16
C THR A 2 45.71 79.49 -13.07
N VAL A 3 45.40 78.90 -14.25
CA VAL A 3 45.61 77.46 -14.53
C VAL A 3 47.11 77.28 -14.87
N PRO A 4 47.76 76.10 -14.77
CA PRO A 4 47.40 74.82 -15.42
C PRO A 4 47.21 73.68 -14.37
N GLU A 5 47.31 72.35 -14.59
CA GLU A 5 47.77 71.52 -15.72
C GLU A 5 46.99 70.18 -15.82
N ALA A 6 47.61 69.05 -16.24
CA ALA A 6 46.90 67.86 -16.75
C ALA A 6 47.40 66.47 -16.25
N LEU A 7 46.52 65.47 -16.43
CA LEU A 7 46.76 64.02 -16.63
C LEU A 7 47.39 63.16 -15.50
N SER A 8 46.62 62.19 -14.97
CA SER A 8 46.98 60.75 -14.99
C SER A 8 45.78 59.85 -14.63
N MET A 9 45.82 58.59 -15.09
CA MET A 9 44.87 57.52 -14.79
C MET A 9 45.02 56.98 -13.36
N GLN A 10 43.92 56.54 -12.73
CA GLN A 10 43.76 55.12 -12.31
C GLN A 10 42.35 54.80 -11.73
N GLU A 11 41.70 53.83 -12.38
CA GLU A 11 40.81 52.79 -11.82
C GLU A 11 39.80 53.15 -10.72
N VAL A 12 38.58 53.49 -11.14
CA VAL A 12 37.38 53.38 -10.27
C VAL A 12 36.97 51.91 -10.17
N HIS A 13 37.19 51.32 -9.00
CA HIS A 13 36.82 49.95 -8.67
C HIS A 13 35.30 49.76 -8.72
N ALA A 14 34.79 49.09 -9.75
CA ALA A 14 33.38 48.74 -9.84
C ALA A 14 33.04 47.68 -8.78
N ARG A 15 32.18 48.03 -7.81
CA ARG A 15 31.66 47.07 -6.82
C ARG A 15 30.68 46.13 -7.50
N GLU A 16 31.16 44.97 -7.93
CA GLU A 16 30.31 43.87 -8.36
C GLU A 16 29.55 43.30 -7.15
N THR A 17 28.26 43.61 -7.07
CA THR A 17 27.38 43.09 -6.02
C THR A 17 27.11 41.61 -6.27
N ALA A 18 27.90 40.75 -5.62
CA ALA A 18 27.70 39.31 -5.62
C ALA A 18 26.27 38.96 -5.17
N ARG A 19 25.50 38.34 -6.05
CA ARG A 19 24.19 37.75 -5.75
C ARG A 19 24.41 36.60 -4.74
N PRO A 20 23.63 36.48 -3.66
CA PRO A 20 23.76 35.34 -2.76
C PRO A 20 23.47 34.06 -3.55
N ALA A 21 24.40 33.10 -3.51
CA ALA A 21 24.21 31.80 -4.14
C ALA A 21 22.96 31.14 -3.55
N GLN A 22 22.02 30.80 -4.43
CA GLN A 22 20.79 30.12 -4.03
C GLN A 22 21.17 28.75 -3.45
N PRO A 23 20.71 28.37 -2.25
CA PRO A 23 21.13 27.13 -1.61
C PRO A 23 20.75 25.95 -2.51
N ASP A 24 21.68 25.00 -2.67
CA ASP A 24 21.60 23.91 -3.64
C ASP A 24 20.47 22.91 -3.29
N THR A 25 19.26 23.26 -3.70
CA THR A 25 18.04 22.46 -3.51
C THR A 25 18.11 21.13 -4.25
N ALA A 26 18.91 21.02 -5.31
CA ALA A 26 19.16 19.74 -5.97
C ALA A 26 20.01 18.83 -5.08
N GLY A 27 21.07 19.35 -4.45
CA GLY A 27 21.87 18.62 -3.46
C GLY A 27 21.05 18.16 -2.24
N VAL A 28 20.19 19.03 -1.68
CA VAL A 28 19.31 18.68 -0.56
C VAL A 28 18.27 17.63 -0.96
N SER A 29 17.65 17.75 -2.13
CA SER A 29 16.68 16.77 -2.64
C SER A 29 17.34 15.43 -2.94
N TYR A 30 18.55 15.43 -3.52
CA TYR A 30 19.31 14.21 -3.80
C TYR A 30 19.70 13.50 -2.50
N PHE A 31 20.17 14.23 -1.49
CA PHE A 31 20.47 13.67 -0.18
C PHE A 31 19.22 13.12 0.51
N ALA A 32 18.08 13.81 0.45
CA ALA A 32 16.81 13.30 0.96
C ALA A 32 16.41 11.99 0.26
N SER A 33 16.47 11.94 -1.07
CA SER A 33 16.21 10.71 -1.84
C SER A 33 17.18 9.58 -1.52
N GLN A 34 18.48 9.86 -1.28
CA GLN A 34 19.44 8.84 -0.84
C GLN A 34 19.17 8.35 0.59
N VAL A 35 18.83 9.24 1.53
CA VAL A 35 18.49 8.83 2.91
C VAL A 35 17.21 8.01 2.91
N VAL A 36 16.21 8.38 2.10
CA VAL A 36 14.98 7.61 1.91
C VAL A 36 15.30 6.26 1.28
N SER A 37 16.10 6.21 0.22
CA SER A 37 16.51 4.97 -0.43
C SER A 37 17.29 4.08 0.55
N MET A 38 18.20 4.64 1.35
CA MET A 38 18.91 3.91 2.42
C MET A 38 17.98 3.45 3.56
N LEU A 39 16.91 4.19 3.88
CA LEU A 39 15.92 3.79 4.89
C LEU A 39 14.94 2.74 4.35
N ALA A 40 14.60 2.76 3.07
CA ALA A 40 13.81 1.74 2.39
C ALA A 40 14.63 0.47 2.12
N ASP A 41 15.92 0.60 1.78
CA ASP A 41 16.86 -0.51 1.67
C ASP A 41 17.24 -1.05 3.07
N ARG A 42 17.28 -0.20 4.10
CA ARG A 42 17.33 -0.68 5.51
C ARG A 42 16.04 -1.32 5.96
N SER A 43 14.84 -0.85 5.57
CA SER A 43 13.61 -1.56 5.95
C SER A 43 13.57 -2.91 5.25
N SER A 44 13.83 -2.96 3.95
CA SER A 44 14.06 -4.19 3.15
C SER A 44 15.07 -5.15 3.80
N ARG A 45 16.18 -4.65 4.35
CA ARG A 45 17.20 -5.48 5.05
C ARG A 45 16.90 -5.74 6.52
N THR A 46 15.99 -4.99 7.15
CA THR A 46 15.51 -5.22 8.53
C THR A 46 14.27 -6.13 8.54
N PHE A 47 13.58 -6.28 7.40
CA PHE A 47 12.65 -7.36 7.09
C PHE A 47 13.34 -8.73 6.90
N SER A 48 14.62 -8.84 7.27
CA SER A 48 15.35 -10.10 7.40
C SER A 48 14.70 -11.00 8.44
N GLU A 49 13.93 -11.97 7.94
CA GLU A 49 13.21 -13.03 8.65
C GLU A 49 12.15 -12.55 9.67
N LEU A 50 10.88 -12.92 9.38
CA LEU A 50 9.80 -12.80 10.36
C LEU A 50 10.13 -13.63 11.59
N ARG A 51 10.04 -13.01 12.77
CA ARG A 51 10.39 -13.67 14.03
C ARG A 51 9.47 -14.85 14.28
N GLU A 52 10.01 -16.05 14.13
CA GLU A 52 9.25 -17.30 14.24
C GLU A 52 8.37 -17.42 15.51
N PRO A 53 8.82 -17.01 16.72
CA PRO A 53 7.97 -17.02 17.91
C PRO A 53 6.74 -16.09 17.82
N LEU A 54 6.85 -14.98 17.09
CA LEU A 54 5.72 -14.06 16.88
C LEU A 54 4.71 -14.61 15.88
N VAL A 55 5.17 -15.26 14.79
CA VAL A 55 4.28 -15.90 13.82
C VAL A 55 3.53 -17.05 14.49
N LYS A 56 4.23 -17.95 15.20
CA LYS A 56 3.60 -19.04 15.97
C LYS A 56 2.65 -18.52 17.05
N GLY A 57 3.05 -17.47 17.78
CA GLY A 57 2.21 -16.84 18.80
C GLY A 57 0.94 -16.20 18.22
N LEU A 58 1.03 -15.58 17.05
CA LEU A 58 -0.12 -15.00 16.34
C LEU A 58 -1.08 -16.08 15.85
N ILE A 59 -0.57 -17.19 15.28
CA ILE A 59 -1.38 -18.35 14.91
C ILE A 59 -2.10 -18.89 16.16
N ALA A 60 -1.37 -19.20 17.24
CA ALA A 60 -1.95 -19.75 18.47
C ALA A 60 -2.98 -18.81 19.13
N ALA A 61 -2.76 -17.49 19.12
CA ALA A 61 -3.73 -16.51 19.59
C ALA A 61 -4.99 -16.48 18.68
N SER A 62 -4.81 -16.54 17.36
CA SER A 62 -5.92 -16.58 16.41
C SER A 62 -6.76 -17.87 16.52
N LEU A 63 -6.14 -19.01 16.81
CA LEU A 63 -6.84 -20.30 16.97
C LEU A 63 -7.56 -20.42 18.32
N SER A 64 -6.91 -20.02 19.41
CA SER A 64 -7.53 -20.04 20.74
C SER A 64 -8.64 -18.98 20.90
N GLY A 65 -8.44 -17.78 20.36
CA GLY A 65 -9.38 -16.66 20.53
C GLY A 65 -9.45 -16.11 21.95
N SER A 66 -8.56 -16.54 22.86
CA SER A 66 -8.58 -16.10 24.25
C SER A 66 -7.91 -14.72 24.42
N LYS A 67 -8.45 -13.89 25.30
CA LYS A 67 -7.88 -12.57 25.60
C LYS A 67 -6.44 -12.68 26.12
N ASP A 68 -6.15 -13.74 26.86
CA ASP A 68 -4.83 -13.97 27.46
C ASP A 68 -3.78 -14.31 26.40
N ALA A 69 -4.12 -15.10 25.37
CA ALA A 69 -3.22 -15.39 24.27
C ALA A 69 -2.88 -14.13 23.46
N PHE A 70 -3.88 -13.28 23.18
CA PHE A 70 -3.63 -11.97 22.55
C PHE A 70 -2.83 -11.01 23.46
N SER A 71 -3.05 -11.03 24.77
CA SER A 71 -2.27 -10.23 25.74
C SER A 71 -0.79 -10.64 25.79
N GLY A 72 -0.52 -11.94 25.78
CA GLY A 72 0.83 -12.51 25.67
C GLY A 72 1.52 -12.10 24.37
N LEU A 73 0.82 -12.24 23.24
CA LEU A 73 1.31 -11.81 21.93
C LEU A 73 1.63 -10.31 21.89
N LEU A 74 0.74 -9.44 22.38
CA LEU A 74 0.96 -7.98 22.41
C LEU A 74 2.19 -7.62 23.26
N SER A 75 2.45 -8.36 24.34
CA SER A 75 3.64 -8.20 25.17
C SER A 75 4.92 -8.60 24.43
N GLU A 76 4.87 -9.65 23.61
CA GLU A 76 5.98 -10.08 22.75
C GLU A 76 6.24 -9.09 21.60
N VAL A 77 5.18 -8.61 20.94
CA VAL A 77 5.23 -7.59 19.88
C VAL A 77 5.90 -6.32 20.37
N ARG A 78 5.49 -5.82 21.56
CA ARG A 78 6.11 -4.65 22.21
C ARG A 78 7.58 -4.88 22.51
N ARG A 79 7.96 -6.02 23.09
CA ARG A 79 9.36 -6.34 23.42
C ARG A 79 10.23 -6.48 22.16
N SER A 80 9.67 -7.04 21.10
CA SER A 80 10.31 -7.20 19.80
C SER A 80 10.34 -5.93 18.94
N ARG A 81 9.71 -4.83 19.39
CA ARG A 81 9.58 -3.55 18.66
C ARG A 81 8.96 -3.69 17.25
N VAL A 82 8.03 -4.62 17.08
CA VAL A 82 7.31 -4.79 15.82
C VAL A 82 6.25 -3.70 15.68
N THR A 83 6.27 -2.95 14.57
CA THR A 83 5.28 -1.88 14.31
C THR A 83 3.92 -2.47 13.96
N LEU A 84 2.85 -1.68 14.14
CA LEU A 84 1.52 -2.09 13.69
C LEU A 84 1.45 -2.28 12.17
N ALA A 85 2.26 -1.55 11.40
CA ALA A 85 2.31 -1.72 9.95
C ALA A 85 2.96 -3.06 9.58
N ALA A 86 4.10 -3.41 10.19
CA ALA A 86 4.70 -4.74 10.03
C ALA A 86 3.75 -5.87 10.48
N MET A 87 2.97 -5.65 11.55
CA MET A 87 1.95 -6.60 11.99
C MET A 87 0.86 -6.83 10.91
N ALA A 88 0.32 -5.75 10.36
CA ALA A 88 -0.73 -5.79 9.34
C ALA A 88 -0.26 -6.32 7.98
N ASP A 89 0.95 -5.97 7.57
CA ASP A 89 1.46 -6.19 6.21
C ASP A 89 2.25 -7.49 6.06
N LEU A 90 2.85 -8.00 7.15
CA LEU A 90 3.77 -9.13 7.09
C LEU A 90 3.34 -10.27 8.02
N TYR A 91 3.16 -10.01 9.33
CA TYR A 91 2.85 -11.07 10.29
C TYR A 91 1.44 -11.64 10.11
N ILE A 92 0.42 -10.81 9.89
CA ILE A 92 -0.96 -11.26 9.66
C ILE A 92 -1.07 -12.08 8.34
N PRO A 93 -0.54 -11.61 7.19
CA PRO A 93 -0.53 -12.40 5.96
C PRO A 93 0.26 -13.71 6.09
N GLU A 94 1.43 -13.70 6.75
CA GLU A 94 2.23 -14.91 6.96
C GLU A 94 1.52 -15.93 7.85
N ALA A 95 0.89 -15.50 8.94
CA ALA A 95 0.13 -16.39 9.80
C ALA A 95 -1.03 -17.04 9.05
N ALA A 96 -1.74 -16.28 8.20
CA ALA A 96 -2.80 -16.82 7.36
C ALA A 96 -2.28 -17.77 6.26
N ARG A 97 -1.14 -17.46 5.63
CA ARG A 97 -0.47 -18.33 4.64
C ARG A 97 -0.15 -19.69 5.27
N ARG A 98 0.50 -19.70 6.43
CA ARG A 98 0.88 -20.94 7.14
C ARG A 98 -0.29 -21.75 7.66
N MET A 99 -1.39 -21.10 8.08
CA MET A 99 -2.62 -21.83 8.40
C MET A 99 -3.26 -22.45 7.15
N GLY A 100 -3.17 -21.79 6.00
CA GLY A 100 -3.59 -22.35 4.70
C GLY A 100 -2.75 -23.56 4.29
N GLU A 101 -1.42 -23.43 4.35
CA GLU A 101 -0.47 -24.51 4.05
C GLU A 101 -0.65 -25.71 4.99
N ALA A 102 -0.77 -25.47 6.30
CA ALA A 102 -1.07 -26.53 7.26
C ALA A 102 -2.42 -27.23 7.00
N TRP A 103 -3.38 -26.59 6.32
CA TRP A 103 -4.61 -27.26 5.87
C TRP A 103 -4.44 -27.99 4.54
N GLU A 104 -3.64 -27.48 3.60
CA GLU A 104 -3.27 -28.19 2.37
C GLU A 104 -2.45 -29.47 2.67
N ASP A 105 -1.66 -29.47 3.74
CA ASP A 105 -0.87 -30.60 4.25
C ASP A 105 -1.63 -31.51 5.26
N ASP A 106 -2.95 -31.34 5.43
CA ASP A 106 -3.82 -32.08 6.37
C ASP A 106 -3.43 -31.97 7.88
N GLU A 107 -2.53 -31.03 8.25
CA GLU A 107 -2.10 -30.77 9.64
C GLU A 107 -3.10 -29.89 10.45
N MET A 108 -3.98 -29.13 9.77
CA MET A 108 -4.95 -28.21 10.40
C MET A 108 -6.33 -28.32 9.74
N PRO A 109 -7.43 -28.50 10.51
CA PRO A 109 -8.75 -28.62 9.94
C PRO A 109 -9.27 -27.26 9.41
N TRP A 110 -10.04 -27.30 8.31
CA TRP A 110 -10.66 -26.13 7.68
C TRP A 110 -11.39 -25.18 8.65
N MET A 111 -12.01 -25.71 9.71
CA MET A 111 -12.70 -24.91 10.74
C MET A 111 -11.74 -23.96 11.45
N ASP A 112 -10.57 -24.47 11.84
CA ASP A 112 -9.56 -23.74 12.60
C ASP A 112 -8.91 -22.66 11.73
N VAL A 113 -8.61 -22.97 10.47
CA VAL A 113 -8.14 -21.97 9.48
C VAL A 113 -9.18 -20.86 9.30
N SER A 114 -10.46 -21.23 9.10
CA SER A 114 -11.53 -20.25 8.86
C SER A 114 -11.76 -19.33 10.06
N ILE A 115 -11.75 -19.88 11.28
CA ILE A 115 -11.90 -19.13 12.53
C ILE A 115 -10.66 -18.27 12.80
N GLY A 116 -9.45 -18.81 12.60
CA GLY A 116 -8.18 -18.11 12.74
C GLY A 116 -8.10 -16.91 11.79
N VAL A 117 -8.33 -17.11 10.50
CA VAL A 117 -8.34 -16.03 9.49
C VAL A 117 -9.42 -14.99 9.80
N ALA A 118 -10.63 -15.38 10.21
CA ALA A 118 -11.67 -14.42 10.60
C ALA A 118 -11.25 -13.52 11.79
N ARG A 119 -10.50 -14.07 12.75
CA ARG A 119 -9.94 -13.30 13.88
C ARG A 119 -8.75 -12.44 13.46
N LEU A 120 -7.88 -12.91 12.56
CA LEU A 120 -6.82 -12.09 11.94
C LEU A 120 -7.41 -10.90 11.17
N GLN A 121 -8.52 -11.09 10.46
CA GLN A 121 -9.25 -10.01 9.81
C GLN A 121 -9.84 -8.99 10.80
N SER A 122 -10.29 -9.43 11.99
CA SER A 122 -10.74 -8.52 13.05
C SER A 122 -9.58 -7.71 13.61
N LEU A 123 -8.44 -8.34 13.90
CA LEU A 123 -7.22 -7.64 14.34
C LEU A 123 -6.77 -6.60 13.30
N LEU A 124 -6.79 -6.95 12.01
CA LEU A 124 -6.48 -6.02 10.92
C LEU A 124 -7.45 -4.83 10.85
N ARG A 125 -8.73 -5.03 11.14
CA ARG A 125 -9.73 -3.94 11.26
C ARG A 125 -9.44 -3.03 12.47
N GLU A 126 -9.13 -3.61 13.63
CA GLU A 126 -8.77 -2.85 14.85
C GLU A 126 -7.54 -1.98 14.65
N ILE A 127 -6.47 -2.55 14.05
CA ILE A 127 -5.28 -1.80 13.65
C ILE A 127 -5.64 -0.66 12.69
N GLY A 128 -6.49 -0.94 11.70
CA GLY A 128 -6.99 0.08 10.75
C GLY A 128 -7.80 1.19 11.40
N THR A 129 -8.56 0.92 12.47
CA THR A 129 -9.30 1.95 13.22
C THR A 129 -8.37 2.85 14.04
N ALA A 130 -7.29 2.31 14.61
CA ALA A 130 -6.30 3.10 15.32
C ALA A 130 -5.66 4.16 14.39
N TRP A 131 -5.18 3.74 13.21
CA TRP A 131 -4.65 4.68 12.22
C TRP A 131 -5.69 5.67 11.70
N SER A 132 -6.95 5.24 11.55
CA SER A 132 -8.01 6.15 11.08
C SER A 132 -8.30 7.27 12.10
N ALA A 133 -8.10 7.01 13.41
CA ALA A 133 -8.16 8.03 14.44
C ALA A 133 -6.92 8.95 14.43
N ASP A 134 -5.73 8.37 14.28
CA ASP A 134 -4.46 9.14 14.19
C ASP A 134 -4.35 10.00 12.93
N GLN A 135 -5.01 9.62 11.82
CA GLN A 135 -4.95 10.28 10.51
C GLN A 135 -6.20 11.12 10.18
N ALA A 136 -6.99 11.51 11.18
CA ALA A 136 -8.19 12.33 11.00
C ALA A 136 -7.88 13.76 10.50
N GLY A 137 -7.55 13.90 9.22
CA GLY A 137 -7.21 15.15 8.53
C GLY A 137 -6.36 15.01 7.26
N ASP A 138 -5.74 13.86 6.99
CA ASP A 138 -4.69 13.70 5.95
C ASP A 138 -5.15 12.87 4.71
N THR A 139 -6.45 12.85 4.44
CA THR A 139 -7.05 12.14 3.30
C THR A 139 -6.98 12.97 2.01
N GLY A 140 -5.77 13.16 1.47
CA GLY A 140 -5.51 14.04 0.32
C GLY A 140 -5.10 13.37 -1.00
N HIS A 141 -4.75 12.07 -0.99
CA HIS A 141 -3.90 11.50 -2.04
C HIS A 141 -4.62 10.72 -3.16
N GLY A 142 -5.96 10.64 -3.14
CA GLY A 142 -6.77 9.99 -4.17
C GLY A 142 -7.84 9.04 -3.62
N THR A 143 -8.69 8.53 -4.50
CA THR A 143 -9.76 7.57 -4.20
C THR A 143 -9.69 6.35 -5.12
N VAL A 144 -9.61 5.16 -4.54
CA VAL A 144 -9.50 3.88 -5.25
C VAL A 144 -10.73 3.02 -5.01
N LEU A 145 -11.23 2.39 -6.08
CA LEU A 145 -12.22 1.31 -6.00
C LEU A 145 -11.48 -0.02 -5.86
N LEU A 146 -11.73 -0.78 -4.79
CA LEU A 146 -11.17 -2.12 -4.61
C LEU A 146 -12.28 -3.16 -4.70
N ILE A 147 -12.17 -4.09 -5.64
CA ILE A 147 -13.18 -5.12 -5.92
C ILE A 147 -12.65 -6.49 -5.51
N VAL A 148 -13.49 -7.24 -4.80
CA VAL A 148 -13.37 -8.68 -4.59
C VAL A 148 -14.45 -9.36 -5.43
N PRO A 149 -14.11 -10.23 -6.41
CA PRO A 149 -15.07 -10.85 -7.32
C PRO A 149 -16.14 -11.71 -6.63
N ASP A 150 -17.19 -12.06 -7.39
CA ASP A 150 -18.18 -13.04 -6.93
C ASP A 150 -17.54 -14.42 -6.66
N ARG A 151 -18.01 -15.09 -5.61
CA ARG A 151 -17.53 -16.40 -5.13
C ARG A 151 -16.02 -16.46 -4.82
N GLU A 152 -15.37 -15.33 -4.58
CA GLU A 152 -14.02 -15.30 -4.01
C GLU A 152 -14.12 -15.48 -2.49
N GLN A 153 -13.39 -16.45 -1.96
CA GLN A 153 -13.37 -16.80 -0.54
C GLN A 153 -12.20 -16.13 0.20
N HIS A 154 -11.15 -15.75 -0.52
CA HIS A 154 -9.91 -15.19 0.03
C HIS A 154 -10.03 -13.68 0.23
N THR A 155 -10.60 -13.28 1.38
CA THR A 155 -10.93 -11.89 1.68
C THR A 155 -9.86 -11.15 2.51
N LEU A 156 -8.82 -11.85 3.01
CA LEU A 156 -7.75 -11.21 3.80
C LEU A 156 -6.83 -10.33 2.94
N GLY A 157 -6.33 -10.82 1.81
CA GLY A 157 -5.47 -10.06 0.87
C GLY A 157 -6.01 -8.66 0.51
N PRO A 158 -7.28 -8.51 0.06
CA PRO A 158 -7.83 -7.19 -0.23
C PRO A 158 -8.00 -6.31 1.02
N MET A 159 -8.17 -6.88 2.21
CA MET A 159 -8.16 -6.10 3.45
C MET A 159 -6.76 -5.57 3.80
N VAL A 160 -5.71 -6.35 3.53
CA VAL A 160 -4.30 -5.95 3.72
C VAL A 160 -3.94 -4.85 2.72
N ALA A 161 -4.28 -5.02 1.44
CA ALA A 161 -4.14 -3.99 0.40
C ALA A 161 -4.87 -2.69 0.77
N MET A 162 -6.12 -2.77 1.25
CA MET A 162 -6.87 -1.63 1.76
C MET A 162 -6.15 -0.95 2.94
N SER A 163 -5.61 -1.72 3.87
CA SER A 163 -4.83 -1.24 5.01
C SER A 163 -3.60 -0.45 4.56
N GLN A 164 -2.82 -1.01 3.62
CA GLN A 164 -1.65 -0.35 3.03
C GLN A 164 -2.01 0.96 2.31
N MET A 165 -2.99 0.92 1.40
CA MET A 165 -3.47 2.10 0.66
C MET A 165 -3.97 3.22 1.60
N ARG A 166 -4.69 2.86 2.68
CA ARG A 166 -5.14 3.85 3.66
C ARG A 166 -3.98 4.52 4.38
N ARG A 167 -2.91 3.80 4.72
CA ARG A 167 -1.69 4.42 5.27
C ARG A 167 -1.00 5.33 4.25
N TYR A 168 -1.08 5.06 2.96
CA TYR A 168 -0.68 6.03 1.93
C TYR A 168 -1.61 7.27 1.82
N GLY A 169 -2.68 7.35 2.62
CA GLY A 169 -3.63 8.47 2.61
C GLY A 169 -4.65 8.39 1.46
N VAL A 170 -4.80 7.20 0.87
CA VAL A 170 -5.74 6.91 -0.21
C VAL A 170 -7.08 6.48 0.36
N SER A 171 -8.16 7.09 -0.12
CA SER A 171 -9.53 6.70 0.22
C SER A 171 -9.91 5.42 -0.52
N VAL A 172 -10.10 4.30 0.20
CA VAL A 172 -10.41 3.00 -0.43
C VAL A 172 -11.88 2.65 -0.28
N CYS A 173 -12.57 2.54 -1.40
CA CYS A 173 -13.95 2.06 -1.51
C CYS A 173 -13.94 0.56 -1.84
N LEU A 174 -13.95 -0.29 -0.80
CA LEU A 174 -13.99 -1.75 -0.95
C LEU A 174 -15.40 -2.24 -1.33
N ARG A 175 -15.48 -3.23 -2.23
CA ARG A 175 -16.71 -3.95 -2.60
C ARG A 175 -16.47 -5.45 -2.76
N PHE A 176 -17.42 -6.24 -2.25
CA PHE A 176 -17.47 -7.68 -2.39
C PHE A 176 -18.60 -8.05 -3.35
N ALA A 177 -18.30 -8.88 -4.35
CA ALA A 177 -19.24 -9.34 -5.38
C ALA A 177 -20.18 -8.26 -5.96
N PRO A 178 -19.69 -7.04 -6.31
CA PRO A 178 -20.57 -5.95 -6.72
C PRO A 178 -21.27 -6.28 -8.04
N SER A 179 -22.57 -6.05 -8.10
CA SER A 179 -23.33 -6.22 -9.34
C SER A 179 -22.97 -5.13 -10.36
N PHE A 180 -23.19 -5.40 -11.66
CA PHE A 180 -23.01 -4.39 -12.71
C PHE A 180 -23.91 -3.16 -12.51
N ALA A 181 -25.11 -3.33 -11.93
CA ALA A 181 -25.99 -2.22 -11.56
C ALA A 181 -25.37 -1.36 -10.44
N GLU A 182 -24.76 -1.99 -9.44
CA GLU A 182 -24.03 -1.29 -8.38
C GLU A 182 -22.79 -0.58 -8.91
N LEU A 183 -21.95 -1.23 -9.73
CA LEU A 183 -20.76 -0.62 -10.34
C LEU A 183 -21.12 0.61 -11.18
N ARG A 184 -22.23 0.56 -11.93
CA ARG A 184 -22.75 1.73 -12.67
C ARG A 184 -23.20 2.87 -11.76
N ASN A 185 -23.93 2.56 -10.69
CA ASN A 185 -24.34 3.56 -9.70
C ASN A 185 -23.10 4.20 -9.02
N LEU A 186 -22.14 3.37 -8.62
CA LEU A 186 -20.95 3.78 -7.88
C LEU A 186 -20.03 4.66 -8.72
N THR A 187 -19.76 4.31 -9.98
CA THR A 187 -18.93 5.09 -10.91
C THR A 187 -19.64 6.33 -11.48
N GLY A 188 -20.98 6.34 -11.50
CA GLY A 188 -21.77 7.53 -11.83
C GLY A 188 -21.77 8.58 -10.71
N ASN A 189 -21.82 8.12 -9.45
CA ASN A 189 -21.92 8.99 -8.27
C ASN A 189 -20.57 9.33 -7.62
N ARG A 190 -19.49 8.61 -7.93
CA ARG A 190 -18.15 8.84 -7.39
C ARG A 190 -17.09 8.68 -8.48
N ARG A 191 -16.06 9.52 -8.42
CA ARG A 191 -14.86 9.35 -9.23
C ARG A 191 -13.85 8.52 -8.46
N PHE A 192 -13.12 7.69 -9.21
CA PHE A 192 -12.00 6.91 -8.73
C PHE A 192 -10.81 7.23 -9.62
N ASP A 193 -9.65 7.41 -9.02
CA ASP A 193 -8.40 7.63 -9.74
C ASP A 193 -7.93 6.31 -10.37
N GLY A 194 -8.28 5.16 -9.76
CA GLY A 194 -8.05 3.82 -10.29
C GLY A 194 -8.94 2.73 -9.65
N THR A 195 -8.98 1.56 -10.28
CA THR A 195 -9.70 0.37 -9.79
C THR A 195 -8.74 -0.80 -9.61
N LEU A 196 -8.71 -1.41 -8.42
CA LEU A 196 -8.00 -2.66 -8.15
C LEU A 196 -9.01 -3.82 -8.08
N ILE A 197 -8.66 -4.98 -8.61
CA ILE A 197 -9.44 -6.21 -8.49
C ILE A 197 -8.55 -7.30 -7.88
N SER A 198 -8.92 -7.78 -6.69
CA SER A 198 -8.16 -8.80 -5.95
C SER A 198 -8.68 -10.20 -6.28
N VAL A 199 -7.82 -11.06 -6.83
CA VAL A 199 -8.17 -12.37 -7.40
C VAL A 199 -7.18 -13.44 -6.91
N SER A 200 -7.68 -14.55 -6.38
CA SER A 200 -6.85 -15.61 -5.78
C SER A 200 -6.84 -16.91 -6.56
N THR A 201 -7.87 -17.15 -7.38
CA THR A 201 -8.04 -18.41 -8.14
C THR A 201 -8.27 -18.14 -9.64
N LYS A 202 -7.76 -19.05 -10.49
CA LYS A 202 -7.73 -18.87 -11.95
C LYS A 202 -9.13 -18.88 -12.58
N ASP A 203 -10.07 -19.63 -11.99
CA ASP A 203 -11.47 -19.76 -12.42
C ASP A 203 -12.25 -18.44 -12.38
N LYS A 204 -11.82 -17.45 -11.58
CA LYS A 204 -12.47 -16.13 -11.52
C LYS A 204 -12.08 -15.21 -12.66
N LEU A 205 -10.99 -15.46 -13.38
CA LEU A 205 -10.42 -14.51 -14.35
C LEU A 205 -11.39 -14.19 -15.50
N GLU A 206 -12.20 -15.15 -15.95
CA GLU A 206 -13.24 -14.89 -16.97
C GLU A 206 -14.33 -13.92 -16.46
N GLY A 207 -14.78 -14.09 -15.21
CA GLY A 207 -15.73 -13.20 -14.56
C GLY A 207 -15.15 -11.80 -14.28
N VAL A 208 -13.86 -11.75 -13.95
CA VAL A 208 -13.10 -10.50 -13.82
C VAL A 208 -13.00 -9.81 -15.18
N GLY A 209 -12.71 -10.51 -16.27
CA GLY A 209 -12.68 -9.94 -17.62
C GLY A 209 -14.00 -9.29 -18.03
N LYS A 210 -15.13 -9.94 -17.75
CA LYS A 210 -16.48 -9.35 -17.92
C LYS A 210 -16.67 -8.07 -17.09
N THR A 211 -16.11 -8.04 -15.87
CA THR A 211 -16.17 -6.87 -14.99
C THR A 211 -15.29 -5.71 -15.51
N VAL A 212 -14.07 -6.01 -15.96
CA VAL A 212 -13.16 -5.02 -16.58
C VAL A 212 -13.77 -4.43 -17.84
N GLN A 213 -14.28 -5.27 -18.75
CA GLN A 213 -14.95 -4.85 -19.98
C GLN A 213 -16.16 -3.96 -19.66
N PHE A 214 -16.98 -4.34 -18.67
CA PHE A 214 -18.11 -3.53 -18.23
C PHE A 214 -17.68 -2.16 -17.72
N LEU A 215 -16.69 -2.10 -16.81
CA LEU A 215 -16.16 -0.84 -16.26
C LEU A 215 -15.62 0.08 -17.36
N LYS A 216 -14.77 -0.43 -18.25
CA LYS A 216 -14.24 0.32 -19.40
C LYS A 216 -15.35 0.84 -20.33
N GLY A 217 -16.48 0.12 -20.44
CA GLY A 217 -17.64 0.54 -21.23
C GLY A 217 -18.55 1.59 -20.58
N ILE A 218 -18.45 1.83 -19.27
CA ILE A 218 -19.30 2.82 -18.55
C ILE A 218 -18.54 4.05 -18.02
N MET A 219 -17.21 3.97 -17.92
CA MET A 219 -16.38 5.07 -17.41
C MET A 219 -16.29 6.22 -18.41
N THR A 220 -16.95 7.35 -18.11
CA THR A 220 -16.88 8.59 -18.91
C THR A 220 -15.50 9.25 -18.88
N LYS A 221 -14.71 8.96 -17.84
CA LYS A 221 -13.27 9.24 -17.76
C LYS A 221 -12.60 7.91 -17.38
N PRO A 222 -11.87 7.25 -18.30
CA PRO A 222 -11.16 6.02 -17.98
C PRO A 222 -10.17 6.23 -16.84
N CYS A 223 -10.15 5.30 -15.89
CA CYS A 223 -9.15 5.20 -14.84
C CYS A 223 -8.44 3.83 -14.95
N PRO A 224 -7.14 3.70 -14.60
CA PRO A 224 -6.43 2.43 -14.72
C PRO A 224 -7.08 1.32 -13.89
N ILE A 225 -7.24 0.14 -14.50
CA ILE A 225 -7.74 -1.06 -13.86
C ILE A 225 -6.60 -2.06 -13.67
N ILE A 226 -6.33 -2.43 -12.42
CA ILE A 226 -5.21 -3.30 -12.02
C ILE A 226 -5.74 -4.59 -11.42
N VAL A 227 -5.23 -5.74 -11.88
CA VAL A 227 -5.54 -7.05 -11.29
C VAL A 227 -4.39 -7.50 -10.39
N GLY A 228 -4.71 -7.87 -9.15
CA GLY A 228 -3.76 -8.37 -8.16
C GLY A 228 -4.30 -9.60 -7.43
N GLY A 229 -3.59 -10.02 -6.39
CA GLY A 229 -3.90 -11.17 -5.54
C GLY A 229 -3.08 -12.43 -5.85
N ALA A 230 -3.42 -13.52 -5.16
CA ALA A 230 -2.67 -14.77 -5.22
C ALA A 230 -2.70 -15.47 -6.59
N VAL A 231 -3.58 -15.05 -7.51
CA VAL A 231 -3.62 -15.59 -8.88
C VAL A 231 -2.32 -15.30 -9.66
N LEU A 232 -1.65 -14.17 -9.38
CA LEU A 232 -0.40 -13.79 -10.06
C LEU A 232 0.77 -14.72 -9.72
N LEU A 233 0.78 -15.27 -8.51
CA LEU A 233 1.79 -16.25 -8.05
C LEU A 233 1.71 -17.58 -8.83
N LYS A 234 0.58 -17.84 -9.52
CA LYS A 234 0.31 -19.10 -10.23
C LYS A 234 0.75 -19.06 -11.70
N GLY A 235 1.65 -18.14 -12.06
CA GLY A 235 2.26 -18.01 -13.39
C GLY A 235 1.27 -17.65 -14.50
N VAL A 236 0.27 -16.81 -14.21
CA VAL A 236 -0.81 -16.48 -15.15
C VAL A 236 -0.66 -15.06 -15.68
N ASP A 237 -0.80 -14.90 -16.99
CA ASP A 237 -1.02 -13.59 -17.60
C ASP A 237 -2.46 -13.10 -17.32
N ALA A 238 -2.62 -12.48 -16.15
CA ALA A 238 -3.89 -11.91 -15.73
C ALA A 238 -4.31 -10.71 -16.60
N VAL A 239 -3.37 -9.99 -17.24
CA VAL A 239 -3.68 -8.86 -18.13
C VAL A 239 -4.33 -9.37 -19.40
N ALA A 240 -3.71 -10.33 -20.10
CA ALA A 240 -4.25 -10.91 -21.32
C ALA A 240 -5.62 -11.60 -21.10
N LEU A 241 -5.81 -12.27 -19.96
CA LEU A 241 -7.06 -12.98 -19.66
C LEU A 241 -8.22 -12.09 -19.19
N THR A 242 -7.95 -10.88 -18.69
CA THR A 242 -8.99 -9.98 -18.16
C THR A 242 -9.17 -8.69 -18.96
N GLY A 243 -8.21 -8.32 -19.81
CA GLY A 243 -8.21 -7.01 -20.48
C GLY A 243 -7.99 -5.84 -19.52
N ALA A 244 -7.48 -6.09 -18.31
CA ALA A 244 -7.02 -5.06 -17.37
C ALA A 244 -5.87 -4.25 -17.99
N ASP A 245 -5.57 -3.08 -17.42
CA ASP A 245 -4.47 -2.23 -17.92
C ASP A 245 -3.12 -2.71 -17.39
N PHE A 246 -3.08 -3.19 -16.14
CA PHE A 246 -1.89 -3.70 -15.48
C PHE A 246 -2.20 -4.86 -14.54
N SER A 247 -1.16 -5.56 -14.07
CA SER A 247 -1.23 -6.45 -12.92
C SER A 247 -0.10 -6.17 -11.94
N SER A 248 -0.39 -6.22 -10.63
CA SER A 248 0.63 -6.09 -9.58
C SER A 248 0.13 -6.60 -8.23
N ASN A 249 1.07 -7.02 -7.39
CA ASN A 249 0.88 -7.28 -5.96
C ASN A 249 1.60 -6.26 -5.07
N ASP A 250 2.37 -5.33 -5.65
CA ASP A 250 2.99 -4.21 -4.92
C ASP A 250 2.02 -3.02 -4.94
N ILE A 251 1.53 -2.64 -3.76
CA ILE A 251 0.59 -1.52 -3.61
C ILE A 251 1.23 -0.18 -4.00
N SER A 252 2.53 0.00 -3.76
CA SER A 252 3.24 1.23 -4.10
C SER A 252 3.29 1.39 -5.63
N GLN A 253 3.71 0.34 -6.33
CA GLN A 253 3.69 0.27 -7.79
C GLN A 253 2.27 0.41 -8.36
N ALA A 254 1.27 -0.25 -7.77
CA ALA A 254 -0.12 -0.16 -8.23
C ALA A 254 -0.66 1.27 -8.12
N LEU A 255 -0.34 2.01 -7.06
CA LEU A 255 -0.76 3.40 -6.90
C LEU A 255 0.01 4.35 -7.83
N GLU A 256 1.30 4.10 -8.10
CA GLU A 256 2.07 4.83 -9.11
C GLU A 256 1.49 4.66 -10.53
N LEU A 257 1.08 3.44 -10.90
CA LEU A 257 0.40 3.13 -12.17
C LEU A 257 -0.97 3.82 -12.29
N ILE A 258 -1.60 4.14 -11.16
CA ILE A 258 -2.83 4.94 -11.07
C ILE A 258 -2.54 6.45 -11.19
N GLY A 259 -1.27 6.85 -11.10
CA GLY A 259 -0.83 8.24 -11.13
C GLY A 259 -0.79 8.92 -9.76
N LEU A 260 -1.03 8.18 -8.67
CA LEU A 260 -0.95 8.70 -7.31
C LEU A 260 0.51 8.64 -6.85
N LYS A 261 1.13 9.81 -6.70
CA LYS A 261 2.52 9.96 -6.24
C LYS A 261 2.55 10.33 -4.77
N PHE A 262 3.25 9.54 -3.98
CA PHE A 262 3.51 9.82 -2.56
C PHE A 262 4.91 10.37 -2.42
N ASP A 263 5.07 11.44 -1.65
CA ASP A 263 6.41 11.87 -1.28
C ASP A 263 7.04 10.86 -0.31
N ALA A 264 8.37 10.83 -0.30
CA ALA A 264 9.12 9.88 0.51
C ALA A 264 8.91 10.03 2.04
N SER A 265 8.55 11.21 2.52
CA SER A 265 8.25 11.46 3.93
C SER A 265 6.86 10.94 4.33
N CYS A 266 5.92 10.93 3.39
CA CYS A 266 4.61 10.31 3.50
C CYS A 266 4.73 8.79 3.72
N VAL A 267 5.65 8.12 3.01
CA VAL A 267 5.97 6.69 3.22
C VAL A 267 6.62 6.45 4.59
N LEU A 268 7.68 7.20 4.93
CA LEU A 268 8.48 6.96 6.14
C LEU A 268 7.77 7.32 7.45
N ARG A 269 6.80 8.24 7.46
CA ARG A 269 5.99 8.52 8.67
C ARG A 269 4.91 7.47 8.94
N ARG A 270 4.66 6.55 8.01
CA ARG A 270 3.45 5.72 7.97
C ARG A 270 3.75 4.21 7.77
N ALA A 271 4.99 3.82 8.01
CA ALA A 271 5.53 2.45 8.08
C ALA A 271 6.07 2.14 9.51
#